data_AF-A0A242L9X2-F1
#
_entry.id   AF-A0A242L9X2-F1
#
_cell.length_a   1.000
_cell.length_b   1.000
_cell.length_c   1.000
_cell.angle_alpha   90.00
_cell.angle_beta   90.00
_cell.angle_gamma   90.00
#
_symmetry.space_group_name_H-M   'P 1'
#
loop_
_entity.id
_entity.type
_entity.pdbx_description
1 polymer ?
#
loop_
_entity_poly.entity_id
_entity_poly.type
_entity_poly.pdbx_seq_one_letter_code
_entity_poly.pdbx_strand_id
1 'polypeptide(L)' 'MINNVVLVGRLTKDPDLRYTQGGDAVATFTLA' A
#
# COMPACT_ATOMS: atom_id res chain seq x y z
N MET A 1 -14.99 16.29 -8.79
CA MET A 1 -15.47 14.89 -8.80
C MET A 1 -14.99 14.22 -7.51
N ILE A 2 -15.76 13.29 -6.96
CA ILE A 2 -15.37 12.57 -5.74
C ILE A 2 -15.03 11.10 -6.07
N ASN A 3 -13.89 10.62 -5.57
CA ASN A 3 -13.46 9.22 -5.67
C ASN A 3 -12.98 8.78 -4.29
N ASN A 4 -13.72 7.87 -3.64
CA ASN A 4 -13.52 7.49 -2.24
C ASN A 4 -13.51 5.95 -2.11
N VAL A 5 -12.54 5.42 -1.37
CA VAL A 5 -12.36 3.98 -1.13
C VAL A 5 -12.15 3.73 0.36
N VAL A 6 -12.97 2.86 0.96
CA VAL A 6 -12.86 2.45 2.37
C VAL A 6 -12.83 0.92 2.41
N LEU A 7 -11.76 0.35 2.96
CA LEU A 7 -11.54 -1.09 3.08
C LEU A 7 -11.13 -1.45 4.51
N VAL A 8 -11.65 -2.56 5.03
CA VAL A 8 -11.26 -3.14 6.34
C VAL A 8 -10.96 -4.60 6.12
N GLY A 9 -9.78 -5.04 6.55
CA GLY A 9 -9.32 -6.41 6.36
C GLY A 9 -7.99 -6.65 7.06
N ARG A 10 -7.32 -7.76 6.73
CA ARG A 10 -6.01 -8.12 7.31
C ARG A 10 -4.94 -8.11 6.24
N LEU A 11 -3.70 -7.79 6.63
CA LEU A 11 -2.55 -8.00 5.76
C LEU A 11 -2.34 -9.49 5.55
N THR A 12 -2.21 -9.89 4.29
CA THR A 12 -1.96 -11.30 3.92
C THR A 12 -0.52 -11.73 4.16
N LYS A 13 0.40 -10.76 4.25
CA LYS A 13 1.84 -10.89 4.47
C LYS A 13 2.44 -9.53 4.84
N ASP A 14 3.71 -9.51 5.21
CA ASP A 14 4.44 -8.28 5.47
C ASP A 14 4.48 -7.36 4.23
N PRO A 15 4.36 -6.03 4.40
CA PRO A 15 4.46 -5.08 3.28
C PRO A 15 5.83 -5.10 2.60
N ASP A 16 5.83 -5.02 1.28
CA ASP A 16 7.02 -4.95 0.45
C ASP A 16 7.48 -3.49 0.31
N LEU A 17 8.60 -3.15 0.96
CA LEU A 17 9.17 -1.80 0.97
C LEU A 17 10.22 -1.64 -0.13
N ARG A 18 10.05 -0.61 -0.95
CA ARG A 18 10.99 -0.22 -2.01
C ARG A 18 11.25 1.29 -1.95
N TYR A 19 12.27 1.72 -2.69
CA TYR A 19 12.56 3.14 -2.90
C TYR A 19 12.33 3.52 -4.35
N THR A 20 11.74 4.70 -4.59
CA THR A 20 11.65 5.28 -5.93
C THR A 20 13.03 5.74 -6.40
N GLN A 21 13.17 6.05 -7.69
CA GLN A 21 14.41 6.66 -8.21
C GLN A 21 14.72 8.01 -7.53
N GLY A 22 13.71 8.71 -7.02
CA GLY A 22 13.86 9.94 -6.23
C GLY A 22 14.25 9.72 -4.77
N GLY A 23 14.30 8.46 -4.31
CA GLY A 23 14.65 8.12 -2.92
C GLY A 23 13.46 8.07 -1.96
N ASP A 24 12.23 8.19 -2.44
CA ASP A 24 11.04 8.09 -1.59
C ASP A 24 10.73 6.63 -1.25
N ALA A 25 10.39 6.36 0.01
CA ALA A 25 9.97 5.04 0.47
C ALA A 25 8.52 4.73 0.05
N VAL A 26 8.28 3.55 -0.55
CA VAL A 26 6.97 3.07 -1.00
C VAL A 26 6.73 1.65 -0.50
N ALA A 27 5.63 1.43 0.19
CA ALA A 27 5.21 0.10 0.64
C ALA A 27 4.01 -0.41 -0.18
N THR A 28 4.06 -1.66 -0.63
CA THR A 28 2.93 -2.35 -1.27
C THR A 28 2.46 -3.52 -0.42
N PHE A 29 1.15 -3.63 -0.21
CA PHE A 29 0.54 -4.75 0.52
C PHE A 29 -0.80 -5.16 -0.07
N THR A 30 -1.27 -6.35 0.28
CA THR A 30 -2.55 -6.90 -0.16
C THR A 30 -3.44 -7.15 1.05
N LEU A 31 -4.63 -6.56 1.02
CA LEU A 31 -5.69 -6.77 2.00
C LEU A 31 -6.52 -7.99 1.60
N ALA A 32 -6.81 -8.88 2.56
CA ALA A 32 -7.80 -9.96 2.41
C ALA A 32 -9.20 -9.45 2.73
#